data_AF-A0A5E7MFA5-F1
#
_entry.id   AF-A0A5E7MFA5-F1
#
_cell.length_a   1.000
_cell.length_b   1.000
_cell.length_c   1.000
_cell.angle_alpha   90.00
_cell.angle_beta   90.00
_cell.angle_gamma   90.00
#
_symmetry.space_group_name_H-M   'P 1'
#
loop_
_entity.id
_entity.type
_entity.pdbx_description
1 polymer ?
#
loop_
_entity_poly.entity_id
_entity_poly.type
_entity_poly.pdbx_seq_one_letter_code
_entity_poly.pdbx_strand_id
1 'polypeptide(L)'
;MKIHNVAQGSAEWHALRAQHFTASEAPAMMGASKYQTRTDLLTMKKTGITPEVTQAQQYIFDKGHATEALARPLVEVMIGEELYPVVGTDGNLLASMDGATMLGETLFEHKLWNESLVAQVKAGELDPHYYWQLEQQLLVSGAERVIFVCSDGTAENFVHMEYRPVAGRAAQLVEGWKQFEADLANFEMAEAPSIVVGKAPDELPALRIELTGTVTASNLKVFEDSALAVIDSVKTTLQTDQDFADAKKAVKWCGDVEEAVAVAKKQALSQTQSIDELFSSLDRISAHARETRLKVDKLVKAQELLVKTNIKQKAEQSLTDHVAAINKTLGRVSLPTVAADFAGAMKNKRTIASLQDAVDTELARAKIAASQTADAIRINLASLAELAVDHVFLFSDVQQLVMKANDDLVALIKVRISEHQKTEEQKAEAQREQIRQQELKRIADEAKANAPVEPATVASPAPVRVAAPVQSASKPATSTAVTVNLQAEVFDLEALIKAVAYGQAPISVLTVDWDNLDAMVAAQGAKFSMAGVKLVKVAA
;
A
#
# COMPACT_ATOMS: atom_id res chain seq x y z
N MET A 1 -17.57 11.04 21.82
CA MET A 1 -16.59 12.15 21.86
C MET A 1 -16.58 12.88 23.19
N LYS A 2 -15.40 13.15 23.75
CA LYS A 2 -15.17 14.16 24.80
C LYS A 2 -14.64 15.45 24.16
N ILE A 3 -15.37 16.56 24.27
CA ILE A 3 -14.94 17.87 23.75
C ILE A 3 -14.00 18.55 24.76
N HIS A 4 -12.94 19.16 24.25
CA HIS A 4 -11.95 19.90 25.04
C HIS A 4 -12.04 21.39 24.74
N ASN A 5 -12.08 22.21 25.80
CA ASN A 5 -12.06 23.67 25.67
C ASN A 5 -10.62 24.17 25.55
N VAL A 6 -9.98 23.88 24.42
CA VAL A 6 -8.62 24.33 24.08
C VAL A 6 -8.66 25.02 22.71
N ALA A 7 -8.02 26.17 22.59
CA ALA A 7 -7.91 26.84 21.30
C ALA A 7 -6.92 26.09 20.40
N GLN A 8 -7.29 25.81 19.15
CA GLN A 8 -6.36 25.18 18.20
C GLN A 8 -5.14 26.09 17.99
N GLY A 9 -3.94 25.51 17.96
CA GLY A 9 -2.68 26.25 17.94
C GLY A 9 -2.18 26.76 19.30
N SER A 10 -2.95 26.61 20.39
CA SER A 10 -2.48 26.95 21.74
C SER A 10 -1.49 25.93 22.31
N ALA A 11 -0.73 26.32 23.33
CA ALA A 11 0.19 25.43 24.02
C ALA A 11 -0.55 24.24 24.68
N GLU A 12 -1.74 24.49 25.24
CA GLU A 12 -2.61 23.48 25.83
C GLU A 12 -3.09 22.46 24.78
N TRP A 13 -3.40 22.94 23.57
CA TRP A 13 -3.75 22.07 22.45
C TRP A 13 -2.58 21.20 21.99
N HIS A 14 -1.37 21.76 21.89
CA HIS A 14 -0.17 20.98 21.58
C HIS A 14 0.14 19.94 22.66
N ALA A 15 0.01 20.29 23.94
CA ALA A 15 0.20 19.37 25.06
C ALA A 15 -0.81 18.22 25.04
N LEU A 16 -2.09 18.51 24.73
CA LEU A 16 -3.12 17.49 24.58
C LEU A 16 -2.81 16.52 23.43
N ARG A 17 -2.38 17.06 22.28
CA ARG A 17 -1.99 16.27 21.10
C ARG A 17 -0.79 15.36 21.34
N ALA A 18 0.16 15.79 22.16
CA ALA A 18 1.33 14.96 22.49
C ALA A 18 0.95 13.66 23.22
N GLN A 19 -0.21 13.63 23.88
CA GLN A 19 -0.69 12.48 24.67
C GLN A 19 -1.64 11.56 23.89
N HIS A 20 -2.00 11.90 22.65
CA HIS A 20 -3.00 11.19 21.85
C HIS A 20 -2.49 10.89 20.44
N PHE A 21 -3.21 9.99 19.76
CA PHE A 21 -3.05 9.77 18.32
C PHE A 21 -4.00 10.68 17.57
N THR A 22 -3.45 11.60 16.78
CA THR A 22 -4.25 12.67 16.18
C THR A 22 -4.71 12.31 14.77
N ALA A 23 -5.89 12.79 14.35
CA ALA A 23 -6.44 12.53 13.03
C ALA A 23 -5.49 12.95 11.90
N SER A 24 -4.77 14.06 12.07
CA SER A 24 -3.75 14.53 11.12
C SER A 24 -2.54 13.60 10.98
N GLU A 25 -2.27 12.75 11.98
CA GLU A 25 -1.18 11.76 11.95
C GLU A 25 -1.62 10.41 11.37
N ALA A 26 -2.93 10.15 11.25
CA ALA A 26 -3.46 8.90 10.72
C ALA A 26 -2.92 8.54 9.32
N PRO A 27 -2.78 9.48 8.36
CA PRO A 27 -2.16 9.17 7.08
C PRO A 27 -0.70 8.72 7.21
N ALA A 28 0.09 9.30 8.13
CA ALA A 28 1.48 8.91 8.34
C ALA A 28 1.58 7.53 9.02
N MET A 29 0.72 7.28 10.01
CA MET A 29 0.58 5.98 10.65
C MET A 29 0.24 4.87 9.62
N MET A 30 -0.64 5.17 8.66
CA MET A 30 -1.04 4.27 7.59
C MET A 30 -0.04 4.22 6.41
N GLY A 31 1.07 4.98 6.46
CA GLY A 31 2.05 5.03 5.39
C GLY A 31 1.61 5.75 4.11
N ALA A 32 0.54 6.53 4.19
CA ALA A 32 -0.10 7.26 3.09
C ALA A 32 0.25 8.77 3.06
N SER A 33 0.92 9.28 4.09
CA SER A 33 1.23 10.71 4.18
C SER A 33 2.25 11.15 3.12
N LYS A 34 2.00 12.33 2.54
CA LYS A 34 2.91 12.99 1.59
C LYS A 34 4.02 13.80 2.27
N TYR A 35 3.91 14.03 3.58
CA TYR A 35 4.77 14.97 4.31
C TYR A 35 5.58 14.34 5.43
N GLN A 36 5.17 13.16 5.90
CA GLN A 36 5.80 12.49 7.04
C GLN A 36 5.76 10.99 6.83
N THR A 37 6.91 10.32 6.93
CA THR A 37 6.93 8.86 6.85
C THR A 37 6.40 8.23 8.13
N ARG A 38 6.04 6.94 8.07
CA ARG A 38 5.61 6.21 9.26
C ARG A 38 6.74 6.13 10.29
N THR A 39 7.98 5.95 9.83
CA THR A 39 9.18 5.92 10.68
C THR A 39 9.46 7.28 11.34
N ASP A 40 9.23 8.39 10.64
CA ASP A 40 9.36 9.73 11.23
C ASP A 40 8.35 9.93 12.37
N LEU A 41 7.12 9.45 12.20
CA LEU A 41 6.10 9.53 13.24
C LEU A 41 6.47 8.65 14.45
N LEU A 42 6.97 7.42 14.23
CA LEU A 42 7.48 6.55 15.30
C LEU A 42 8.60 7.24 16.09
N THR A 43 9.54 7.86 15.38
CA THR A 43 10.67 8.59 15.97
C THR A 43 10.18 9.75 16.84
N MET A 44 9.25 10.55 16.32
CA MET A 44 8.64 11.67 17.04
C MET A 44 7.90 11.20 18.32
N LYS A 45 7.08 10.15 18.22
CA LYS A 45 6.33 9.63 19.38
C LYS A 45 7.25 8.96 20.41
N LYS A 46 8.34 8.32 19.98
CA LYS A 46 9.32 7.67 20.88
C LYS A 46 10.16 8.68 21.65
N THR A 47 10.60 9.75 20.98
CA THR A 47 11.51 10.76 21.54
C THR A 47 10.78 11.89 22.24
N GLY A 48 9.53 12.16 21.87
CA GLY A 48 8.81 13.36 22.28
C GLY A 48 9.33 14.65 21.63
N ILE A 49 10.26 14.55 20.67
CA ILE A 49 10.87 15.70 20.01
C ILE A 49 10.12 15.97 18.71
N THR A 50 9.49 17.14 18.62
CA THR A 50 8.88 17.64 17.39
C THR A 50 9.88 18.54 16.66
N PRO A 51 10.06 18.39 15.33
CA PRO A 51 10.89 19.29 14.54
C PRO A 51 10.45 20.74 14.69
N GLU A 52 11.42 21.66 14.72
CA GLU A 52 11.11 23.09 14.69
C GLU A 52 10.39 23.46 13.39
N VAL A 53 9.33 24.26 13.53
CA VAL A 53 8.59 24.79 12.39
C VAL A 53 9.44 25.87 11.73
N THR A 54 9.86 25.63 10.49
CA THR A 54 10.58 26.64 9.71
C THR A 54 9.68 27.82 9.38
N GLN A 55 10.27 28.99 9.11
CA GLN A 55 9.49 30.18 8.71
C GLN A 55 8.60 29.92 7.49
N ALA A 56 9.06 29.11 6.53
CA ALA A 56 8.28 28.73 5.35
C ALA A 56 7.07 27.85 5.71
N GLN A 57 7.23 26.91 6.64
CA GLN A 57 6.12 26.10 7.14
C GLN A 57 5.11 26.94 7.92
N GLN A 58 5.59 27.84 8.78
CA GLN A 58 4.73 28.75 9.53
C GLN A 58 3.88 29.61 8.58
N TYR A 59 4.48 30.17 7.53
CA TYR A 59 3.75 30.93 6.52
C TYR A 59 2.64 30.11 5.83
N ILE A 60 2.90 28.83 5.53
CA ILE A 60 1.89 27.94 4.95
C ILE A 60 0.76 27.67 5.94
N PHE A 61 1.08 27.46 7.22
CA PHE A 61 0.07 27.27 8.27
C PHE A 61 -0.79 28.51 8.45
N ASP A 62 -0.18 29.69 8.56
CA ASP A 62 -0.90 30.96 8.70
C ASP A 62 -1.82 31.22 7.51
N LYS A 63 -1.32 30.94 6.29
CA LYS A 63 -2.13 31.02 5.08
C LYS A 63 -3.30 30.05 5.12
N GLY A 64 -3.08 28.81 5.56
CA GLY A 64 -4.12 27.79 5.73
C GLY A 64 -5.26 28.28 6.62
N HIS A 65 -4.93 28.69 7.85
CA HIS A 65 -5.92 29.20 8.82
C HIS A 65 -6.67 30.43 8.28
N ALA A 66 -5.98 31.34 7.59
CA ALA A 66 -6.63 32.51 6.98
C ALA A 66 -7.65 32.10 5.91
N THR A 67 -7.29 31.17 5.02
CA THR A 67 -8.19 30.68 3.96
C THR A 67 -9.33 29.83 4.49
N GLU A 68 -9.09 29.06 5.56
CA GLU A 68 -10.11 28.29 6.26
C GLU A 68 -11.17 29.23 6.87
N ALA A 69 -10.75 30.28 7.57
CA ALA A 69 -11.64 31.27 8.16
C ALA A 69 -12.50 32.00 7.10
N LEU A 70 -11.94 32.25 5.91
CA LEU A 70 -12.67 32.85 4.79
C LEU A 70 -13.62 31.85 4.10
N ALA A 71 -13.27 30.57 4.05
CA ALA A 71 -14.08 29.53 3.44
C ALA A 71 -15.26 29.10 4.31
N ARG A 72 -15.12 29.14 5.64
CA ARG A 72 -16.14 28.69 6.61
C ARG A 72 -17.51 29.34 6.37
N PRO A 73 -17.67 30.67 6.23
CA PRO A 73 -18.98 31.27 5.93
C PRO A 73 -19.62 30.78 4.62
N LEU A 74 -18.80 30.44 3.61
CA LEU A 74 -19.31 29.87 2.36
C LEU A 74 -19.89 28.47 2.57
N VAL A 75 -19.25 27.68 3.42
CA VAL A 75 -19.75 26.35 3.82
C VAL A 75 -21.01 26.49 4.67
N GLU A 76 -21.04 27.40 5.63
CA GLU A 76 -22.21 27.65 6.49
C GLU A 76 -23.45 28.02 5.66
N VAL A 77 -23.29 28.91 4.66
CA VAL A 77 -24.36 29.23 3.71
C VAL A 77 -24.79 28.01 2.90
N MET A 78 -23.85 27.17 2.48
CA MET A 78 -24.14 25.96 1.71
C MET A 78 -24.92 24.92 2.51
N ILE A 79 -24.56 24.67 3.76
CA ILE A 79 -25.20 23.66 4.60
C ILE A 79 -26.41 24.20 5.39
N GLY A 80 -26.53 25.52 5.53
CA GLY A 80 -27.60 26.18 6.27
C GLY A 80 -27.43 26.16 7.80
N GLU A 81 -26.21 25.89 8.29
CA GLU A 81 -25.88 25.74 9.71
C GLU A 81 -24.52 26.38 10.02
N GLU A 82 -24.35 26.85 11.26
CA GLU A 82 -23.09 27.43 11.74
C GLU A 82 -22.06 26.34 12.09
N LEU A 83 -20.77 26.65 11.89
CA LEU A 83 -19.66 25.72 12.09
C LEU A 83 -18.66 26.24 13.13
N TYR A 84 -18.42 25.44 14.16
CA TYR A 84 -17.52 25.79 15.26
C TYR A 84 -16.27 24.92 15.23
N PRO A 85 -15.05 25.47 15.41
CA PRO A 85 -13.86 24.65 15.60
C PRO A 85 -14.01 23.79 16.85
N VAL A 86 -13.74 22.49 16.74
CA VAL A 86 -13.89 21.54 17.85
C VAL A 86 -12.63 20.70 18.00
N VAL A 87 -12.22 20.47 19.25
CA VAL A 87 -11.18 19.49 19.59
C VAL A 87 -11.84 18.39 20.42
N GLY A 88 -11.81 17.16 19.92
CA GLY A 88 -12.48 16.01 20.51
C GLY A 88 -11.53 14.84 20.71
N THR A 89 -11.77 14.05 21.76
CA THR A 89 -11.10 12.76 21.95
C THR A 89 -12.11 11.62 22.10
N ASP A 90 -11.69 10.42 21.71
CA ASP A 90 -12.34 9.17 22.04
C ASP A 90 -11.27 8.10 22.32
N GLY A 91 -11.26 7.56 23.53
CA GLY A 91 -10.12 6.74 24.01
C GLY A 91 -8.79 7.48 23.88
N ASN A 92 -7.83 6.88 23.17
CA ASN A 92 -6.51 7.44 22.86
C ASN A 92 -6.46 8.25 21.55
N LEU A 93 -7.59 8.37 20.83
CA LEU A 93 -7.69 9.10 19.58
C LEU A 93 -8.10 10.55 19.83
N LEU A 94 -7.55 11.47 19.03
CA LEU A 94 -7.88 12.89 19.03
C LEU A 94 -8.19 13.37 17.61
N ALA A 95 -9.21 14.21 17.49
CA ALA A 95 -9.51 14.96 16.28
C ALA A 95 -9.56 16.46 16.60
N SER A 96 -8.88 17.26 15.78
CA SER A 96 -9.10 18.71 15.72
C SER A 96 -9.80 18.95 14.39
N MET A 97 -11.03 19.45 14.47
CA MET A 97 -11.91 19.67 13.33
C MET A 97 -11.97 21.18 13.07
N ASP A 98 -11.81 21.57 11.81
CA ASP A 98 -11.88 22.98 11.42
C ASP A 98 -13.28 23.51 11.73
N GLY A 99 -14.32 22.71 11.51
CA GLY A 99 -15.67 23.01 11.97
C GLY A 99 -16.50 21.77 12.29
N ALA A 100 -17.48 21.94 13.18
CA ALA A 100 -18.57 21.01 13.41
C ALA A 100 -19.85 21.80 13.67
N THR A 101 -21.00 21.27 13.23
CA THR A 101 -22.30 21.86 13.58
C THR A 101 -22.58 21.69 15.07
N MET A 102 -23.56 22.43 15.60
CA MET A 102 -23.86 22.44 17.04
C MET A 102 -24.18 21.04 17.60
N LEU A 103 -24.84 20.19 16.81
CA LEU A 103 -25.14 18.79 17.19
C LEU A 103 -23.99 17.82 16.85
N GLY A 104 -22.95 18.28 16.16
CA GLY A 104 -21.83 17.45 15.74
C GLY A 104 -22.15 16.45 14.64
N GLU A 105 -23.23 16.66 13.88
CA GLU A 105 -23.70 15.75 12.82
C GLU A 105 -22.92 15.92 11.52
N THR A 106 -22.50 17.16 11.22
CA THR A 106 -21.69 17.51 10.05
C THR A 106 -20.40 18.17 10.48
N LEU A 107 -19.28 17.67 9.93
CA LEU A 107 -17.95 18.27 10.10
C LEU A 107 -17.55 19.10 8.89
N PHE A 108 -16.55 19.95 9.08
CA PHE A 108 -15.89 20.73 8.05
C PHE A 108 -14.38 20.52 8.15
N GLU A 109 -13.75 20.25 7.01
CA GLU A 109 -12.30 20.15 6.84
C GLU A 109 -11.88 20.98 5.61
N HIS A 110 -10.89 21.85 5.78
CA HIS A 110 -10.37 22.75 4.77
C HIS A 110 -8.95 22.39 4.35
N LYS A 111 -8.65 22.52 3.06
CA LYS A 111 -7.30 22.46 2.51
C LYS A 111 -7.06 23.64 1.56
N LEU A 112 -5.81 24.08 1.52
CA LEU A 112 -5.35 25.10 0.57
C LEU A 112 -5.52 24.65 -0.88
N TRP A 113 -5.83 25.62 -1.76
CA TRP A 113 -5.96 25.39 -3.21
C TRP A 113 -4.76 24.65 -3.80
N ASN A 114 -5.04 23.52 -4.42
CA ASN A 114 -4.08 22.71 -5.14
C ASN A 114 -4.79 22.01 -6.30
N GLU A 115 -4.33 22.21 -7.54
CA GLU A 115 -5.00 21.68 -8.75
C GLU A 115 -5.20 20.16 -8.72
N SER A 116 -4.25 19.40 -8.15
CA SER A 116 -4.39 17.95 -8.03
C SER A 116 -5.46 17.56 -7.00
N LEU A 117 -5.57 18.30 -5.89
CA LEU A 117 -6.63 18.09 -4.92
C LEU A 117 -7.99 18.55 -5.46
N VAL A 118 -8.02 19.65 -6.21
CA VAL A 118 -9.23 20.14 -6.88
C VAL A 118 -9.80 19.06 -7.82
N ALA A 119 -8.94 18.41 -8.61
CA ALA A 119 -9.36 17.31 -9.47
C ALA A 119 -9.94 16.12 -8.68
N GLN A 120 -9.30 15.72 -7.58
CA GLN A 120 -9.78 14.66 -6.69
C GLN A 120 -11.16 14.98 -6.08
N VAL A 121 -11.32 16.21 -5.58
CA VAL A 121 -12.58 16.67 -4.99
C VAL A 121 -13.71 16.67 -6.04
N LYS A 122 -13.44 17.17 -7.24
CA LYS A 122 -14.42 17.14 -8.35
C LYS A 122 -14.76 15.72 -8.80
N ALA A 123 -13.82 14.79 -8.72
CA ALA A 123 -14.05 13.38 -9.04
C ALA A 123 -14.76 12.62 -7.91
N GLY A 124 -14.82 13.16 -6.70
CA GLY A 124 -15.33 12.45 -5.51
C GLY A 124 -14.39 11.35 -5.00
N GLU A 125 -13.12 11.38 -5.40
CA GLU A 125 -12.13 10.35 -5.10
C GLU A 125 -10.92 10.96 -4.41
N LEU A 126 -10.91 10.89 -3.08
CA LEU A 126 -9.78 11.38 -2.28
C LEU A 126 -8.67 10.32 -2.17
N ASP A 127 -7.44 10.79 -2.27
CA ASP A 127 -6.25 10.00 -1.98
C ASP A 127 -6.19 9.59 -0.49
N PRO A 128 -5.60 8.42 -0.14
CA PRO A 128 -5.40 7.98 1.25
C PRO A 128 -4.72 8.99 2.15
N HIS A 129 -3.90 9.89 1.60
CA HIS A 129 -3.33 11.01 2.33
C HIS A 129 -4.39 11.86 3.06
N TYR A 130 -5.60 11.99 2.49
CA TYR A 130 -6.67 12.82 3.05
C TYR A 130 -7.71 12.00 3.80
N TYR A 131 -8.22 10.92 3.20
CA TYR A 131 -9.39 10.24 3.79
C TYR A 131 -9.10 9.58 5.14
N TRP A 132 -7.85 9.19 5.45
CA TRP A 132 -7.52 8.65 6.78
C TRP A 132 -7.73 9.67 7.91
N GLN A 133 -7.47 10.95 7.64
CA GLN A 133 -7.79 12.02 8.60
C GLN A 133 -9.30 12.12 8.81
N LEU A 134 -10.08 12.08 7.72
CA LEU A 134 -11.54 12.19 7.77
C LEU A 134 -12.19 11.00 8.49
N GLU A 135 -11.73 9.78 8.20
CA GLU A 135 -12.18 8.56 8.87
C GLU A 135 -11.96 8.63 10.38
N GLN A 136 -10.82 9.16 10.84
CA GLN A 136 -10.60 9.33 12.27
C GLN A 136 -11.46 10.45 12.87
N GLN A 137 -11.66 11.56 12.16
CA GLN A 137 -12.56 12.63 12.61
C GLN A 137 -13.99 12.10 12.80
N LEU A 138 -14.49 11.33 11.82
CA LEU A 138 -15.80 10.68 11.88
C LEU A 138 -15.87 9.66 13.02
N LEU A 139 -14.84 8.84 13.20
CA LEU A 139 -14.76 7.86 14.29
C LEU A 139 -14.79 8.53 15.68
N VAL A 140 -14.03 9.61 15.88
CA VAL A 140 -13.94 10.31 17.17
C VAL A 140 -15.22 11.08 17.48
N SER A 141 -15.80 11.76 16.48
CA SER A 141 -16.97 12.62 16.65
C SER A 141 -18.29 11.85 16.68
N GLY A 142 -18.40 10.76 15.91
CA GLY A 142 -19.67 10.11 15.61
C GLY A 142 -20.51 10.83 14.54
N ALA A 143 -19.95 11.83 13.86
CA ALA A 143 -20.62 12.58 12.81
C ALA A 143 -20.97 11.71 11.60
N GLU A 144 -22.00 12.12 10.84
CA GLU A 144 -22.47 11.37 9.68
C GLU A 144 -21.63 11.65 8.42
N ARG A 145 -21.09 12.86 8.31
CA ARG A 145 -20.37 13.34 7.13
C ARG A 145 -19.37 14.45 7.45
N VAL A 146 -18.43 14.63 6.53
CA VAL A 146 -17.51 15.79 6.48
C VAL A 146 -17.72 16.54 5.17
N ILE A 147 -17.89 17.86 5.23
CA ILE A 147 -17.76 18.73 4.07
C ILE A 147 -16.28 19.05 3.88
N PHE A 148 -15.67 18.39 2.91
CA PHE A 148 -14.26 18.57 2.59
C PHE A 148 -14.10 19.64 1.51
N VAL A 149 -13.34 20.69 1.81
CA VAL A 149 -13.18 21.87 0.95
C VAL A 149 -11.72 22.04 0.54
N CYS A 150 -11.51 22.34 -0.73
CA CYS A 150 -10.25 22.85 -1.24
C CYS A 150 -10.49 24.26 -1.79
N SER A 151 -9.90 25.28 -1.16
CA SER A 151 -10.09 26.67 -1.57
C SER A 151 -8.89 27.58 -1.29
N ASP A 152 -8.90 28.76 -1.88
CA ASP A 152 -8.01 29.87 -1.50
C ASP A 152 -8.72 30.92 -0.60
N GLY A 153 -9.90 30.58 -0.08
CA GLY A 153 -10.76 31.46 0.71
C GLY A 153 -11.73 32.32 -0.11
N THR A 154 -11.68 32.27 -1.44
CA THR A 154 -12.63 32.99 -2.32
C THR A 154 -13.74 32.08 -2.83
N ALA A 155 -14.83 32.65 -3.34
CA ALA A 155 -15.93 31.87 -3.92
C ALA A 155 -15.57 31.33 -5.31
N GLU A 156 -14.68 32.01 -6.04
CA GLU A 156 -14.23 31.63 -7.38
C GLU A 156 -13.40 30.35 -7.36
N ASN A 157 -12.50 30.24 -6.38
CA ASN A 157 -11.64 29.09 -6.18
C ASN A 157 -12.12 28.30 -4.95
N PHE A 158 -13.33 27.78 -5.05
CA PHE A 158 -13.96 26.98 -4.00
C PHE A 158 -14.52 25.70 -4.61
N VAL A 159 -13.95 24.56 -4.24
CA VAL A 159 -14.51 23.24 -4.57
C VAL A 159 -14.68 22.42 -3.31
N HIS A 160 -15.75 21.63 -3.29
CA HIS A 160 -16.09 20.82 -2.12
C HIS A 160 -16.64 19.46 -2.54
N MET A 161 -16.60 18.52 -1.61
CA MET A 161 -17.32 17.26 -1.70
C MET A 161 -17.83 16.85 -0.32
N GLU A 162 -18.91 16.07 -0.31
CA GLU A 162 -19.36 15.37 0.89
C GLU A 162 -18.60 14.06 1.03
N TYR A 163 -17.95 13.86 2.17
CA TYR A 163 -17.31 12.60 2.54
C TYR A 163 -18.14 11.90 3.62
N ARG A 164 -18.40 10.60 3.45
CA ARG A 164 -19.08 9.75 4.42
C ARG A 164 -18.18 8.58 4.82
N PRO A 165 -18.35 8.01 6.03
CA PRO A 165 -17.61 6.83 6.46
C PRO A 165 -17.73 5.71 5.43
N VAL A 166 -16.60 5.12 5.04
CA VAL A 166 -16.59 3.96 4.15
C VAL A 166 -16.49 2.69 4.99
N ALA A 167 -17.40 1.74 4.73
CA ALA A 167 -17.47 0.48 5.46
C ALA A 167 -16.09 -0.20 5.54
N GLY A 168 -15.68 -0.56 6.76
CA GLY A 168 -14.41 -1.22 7.04
C GLY A 168 -13.21 -0.29 7.28
N ARG A 169 -13.24 0.98 6.82
CA ARG A 169 -12.09 1.90 6.99
C ARG A 169 -11.85 2.27 8.45
N ALA A 170 -12.89 2.59 9.22
CA ALA A 170 -12.74 2.87 10.65
C ALA A 170 -12.12 1.68 11.41
N ALA A 171 -12.55 0.45 11.13
CA ALA A 171 -11.95 -0.75 11.72
C ALA A 171 -10.48 -0.93 11.31
N GLN A 172 -10.16 -0.68 10.04
CA GLN A 172 -8.79 -0.71 9.54
C GLN A 172 -7.91 0.35 10.21
N LEU A 173 -8.43 1.56 10.45
CA LEU A 173 -7.72 2.64 11.12
C LEU A 173 -7.44 2.30 12.59
N VAL A 174 -8.38 1.68 13.29
CA VAL A 174 -8.19 1.20 14.66
C VAL A 174 -7.11 0.11 14.71
N GLU A 175 -7.14 -0.87 13.80
CA GLU A 175 -6.07 -1.86 13.68
C GLU A 175 -4.73 -1.23 13.29
N GLY A 176 -4.75 -0.16 12.49
CA GLY A 176 -3.60 0.66 12.19
C GLY A 176 -2.93 1.23 13.43
N TRP A 177 -3.71 1.90 14.29
CA TRP A 177 -3.19 2.45 15.54
C TRP A 177 -2.69 1.36 16.50
N LYS A 178 -3.39 0.22 16.62
CA LYS A 178 -2.89 -0.92 17.42
C LYS A 178 -1.56 -1.45 16.90
N GLN A 179 -1.42 -1.60 15.58
CA GLN A 179 -0.15 -2.02 14.98
C GLN A 179 0.94 -0.97 15.18
N PHE A 180 0.58 0.31 15.09
CA PHE A 180 1.50 1.42 15.36
C PHE A 180 1.99 1.43 16.81
N GLU A 181 1.12 1.20 17.78
CA GLU A 181 1.51 1.04 19.19
C GLU A 181 2.44 -0.16 19.39
N ALA A 182 2.14 -1.31 18.77
CA ALA A 182 2.98 -2.49 18.83
C ALA A 182 4.36 -2.24 18.21
N ASP A 183 4.43 -1.50 17.11
CA ASP A 183 5.69 -1.13 16.48
C ASP A 183 6.45 -0.11 17.32
N LEU A 184 5.78 0.90 17.90
CA LEU A 184 6.39 1.91 18.77
C LEU A 184 7.02 1.30 20.03
N ALA A 185 6.39 0.26 20.59
CA ALA A 185 6.92 -0.49 21.73
C ALA A 185 8.27 -1.16 21.38
N ASN A 186 8.38 -1.70 20.17
CA ASN A 186 9.57 -2.41 19.68
C ASN A 186 10.51 -1.52 18.83
N PHE A 187 10.18 -0.24 18.66
CA PHE A 187 10.93 0.67 17.80
C PHE A 187 12.27 1.02 18.43
N GLU A 188 13.33 0.67 17.72
CA GLU A 188 14.72 1.04 18.02
C GLU A 188 15.12 2.18 17.09
N MET A 189 15.70 3.25 17.66
CA MET A 189 16.19 4.36 16.85
C MET A 189 17.37 3.87 16.00
N ALA A 190 17.29 4.09 14.70
CA ALA A 190 18.44 3.91 13.82
C ALA A 190 19.57 4.86 14.27
N GLU A 191 20.82 4.39 14.19
CA GLU A 191 21.98 5.26 14.39
C GLU A 191 21.88 6.45 13.44
N ALA A 192 22.22 7.64 13.95
CA ALA A 192 22.01 8.90 13.24
C ALA A 192 22.53 8.81 11.81
N PRO A 193 21.75 9.25 10.80
CA PRO A 193 22.21 9.26 9.43
C PRO A 193 23.43 10.16 9.34
N SER A 194 24.62 9.58 9.25
CA SER A 194 25.81 10.30 8.84
C SER A 194 25.49 10.91 7.49
N ILE A 195 25.71 12.22 7.34
CA ILE A 195 25.47 12.95 6.10
C ILE A 195 26.14 12.17 4.97
N VAL A 196 25.34 11.50 4.14
CA VAL A 196 25.79 10.54 3.12
C VAL A 196 26.36 11.29 1.91
N VAL A 197 27.42 12.05 2.15
CA VAL A 197 28.28 12.58 1.12
C VAL A 197 29.48 11.65 1.14
N GLY A 198 29.57 10.76 0.15
CA GLY A 198 30.73 9.89 0.03
C GLY A 198 32.02 10.74 0.09
N LYS A 199 33.03 10.33 0.82
CA LYS A 199 34.35 10.93 0.76
C LYS A 199 35.11 10.23 -0.37
N ALA A 200 35.51 11.00 -1.38
CA ALA A 200 36.46 10.46 -2.35
C ALA A 200 37.81 10.25 -1.64
N PRO A 201 38.58 9.24 -2.03
CA PRO A 201 39.96 9.10 -1.56
C PRO A 201 40.77 10.41 -1.81
N ASP A 202 41.80 10.66 -1.00
CA ASP A 202 42.54 11.92 -1.02
C ASP A 202 43.14 12.22 -2.43
N GLU A 203 43.25 13.49 -2.79
CA GLU A 203 43.78 13.89 -4.10
C GLU A 203 45.27 13.53 -4.22
N LEU A 204 45.64 12.94 -5.36
CA LEU A 204 47.02 12.56 -5.65
C LEU A 204 47.88 13.80 -5.96
N PRO A 205 49.17 13.81 -5.60
CA PRO A 205 50.07 14.87 -6.03
C PRO A 205 50.14 14.92 -7.56
N ALA A 206 50.31 16.11 -8.15
CA ALA A 206 50.48 16.23 -9.60
C ALA A 206 51.74 15.48 -10.06
N LEU A 207 51.59 14.59 -11.05
CA LEU A 207 52.72 13.87 -11.65
C LEU A 207 53.57 14.84 -12.48
N ARG A 208 54.84 15.03 -12.12
CA ARG A 208 55.80 15.90 -12.82
C ARG A 208 56.91 15.05 -13.42
N ILE A 209 57.06 15.15 -14.73
CA ILE A 209 58.11 14.47 -15.49
C ILE A 209 58.78 15.50 -16.38
N GLU A 210 60.09 15.71 -16.21
CA GLU A 210 60.92 16.58 -17.05
C GLU A 210 61.86 15.74 -17.91
N LEU A 211 61.81 15.98 -19.23
CA LEU A 211 62.53 15.18 -20.24
C LEU A 211 63.31 16.09 -21.21
N THR A 212 64.62 15.88 -21.29
CA THR A 212 65.50 16.37 -22.37
C THR A 212 66.42 15.24 -22.80
N GLY A 213 65.94 14.37 -23.70
CA GLY A 213 66.67 13.19 -24.21
C GLY A 213 66.87 12.03 -23.21
N THR A 214 66.91 12.33 -21.91
CA THR A 214 66.84 11.41 -20.76
C THR A 214 66.02 12.08 -19.64
N VAL A 215 65.52 11.30 -18.67
CA VAL A 215 64.75 11.82 -17.52
C VAL A 215 65.67 12.67 -16.63
N THR A 216 65.42 13.99 -16.55
CA THR A 216 66.24 14.92 -15.76
C THR A 216 65.75 15.07 -14.32
N ALA A 217 64.43 14.98 -14.09
CA ALA A 217 63.82 14.94 -12.76
C ALA A 217 62.41 14.31 -12.80
N SER A 218 62.06 13.51 -11.79
CA SER A 218 60.75 12.86 -11.69
C SER A 218 60.32 12.69 -10.24
N ASN A 219 59.04 12.97 -9.94
CA ASN A 219 58.43 12.66 -8.64
C ASN A 219 57.68 11.31 -8.64
N LEU A 220 57.95 10.45 -9.62
CA LEU A 220 57.23 9.19 -9.85
C LEU A 220 57.13 8.29 -8.62
N LYS A 221 58.22 8.10 -7.88
CA LYS A 221 58.20 7.20 -6.71
C LYS A 221 57.27 7.71 -5.61
N VAL A 222 57.28 9.02 -5.37
CA VAL A 222 56.40 9.68 -4.40
C VAL A 222 54.94 9.61 -4.86
N PHE A 223 54.69 9.77 -6.16
CA PHE A 223 53.37 9.62 -6.76
C PHE A 223 52.86 8.17 -6.65
N GLU A 224 53.70 7.18 -6.96
CA GLU A 224 53.37 5.75 -6.86
C GLU A 224 53.02 5.36 -5.42
N ASP A 225 53.87 5.71 -4.46
CA ASP A 225 53.65 5.38 -3.05
C ASP A 225 52.38 6.06 -2.50
N SER A 226 52.12 7.31 -2.90
CA SER A 226 50.89 8.03 -2.52
C SER A 226 49.65 7.38 -3.15
N ALA A 227 49.71 7.01 -4.43
CA ALA A 227 48.60 6.38 -5.12
C ALA A 227 48.26 5.01 -4.52
N LEU A 228 49.26 4.19 -4.23
CA LEU A 228 49.06 2.89 -3.58
C LEU A 228 48.47 3.04 -2.18
N ALA A 229 48.98 3.97 -1.37
CA ALA A 229 48.46 4.22 -0.03
C ALA A 229 46.99 4.66 -0.03
N VAL A 230 46.60 5.52 -0.98
CA VAL A 230 45.21 5.97 -1.13
C VAL A 230 44.31 4.82 -1.63
N ILE A 231 44.78 3.96 -2.54
CA ILE A 231 44.04 2.76 -2.97
C ILE A 231 43.86 1.76 -1.80
N ASP A 232 44.89 1.55 -0.98
CA ASP A 232 44.85 0.67 0.19
C ASP A 232 43.92 1.18 1.29
N SER A 233 43.69 2.49 1.35
CA SER A 233 42.77 3.12 2.32
C SER A 233 41.28 2.87 2.01
N VAL A 234 40.95 2.34 0.82
CA VAL A 234 39.56 2.10 0.41
C VAL A 234 38.95 0.97 1.24
N LYS A 235 37.91 1.30 2.02
CA LYS A 235 37.20 0.36 2.89
C LYS A 235 36.55 -0.75 2.05
N THR A 236 36.80 -2.01 2.42
CA THR A 236 36.21 -3.20 1.76
C THR A 236 35.12 -3.88 2.60
N THR A 237 34.90 -3.43 3.83
CA THR A 237 33.80 -3.87 4.70
C THR A 237 32.73 -2.80 4.72
N LEU A 238 31.57 -3.07 4.13
CA LEU A 238 30.49 -2.09 3.95
C LEU A 238 29.30 -2.46 4.85
N GLN A 239 28.93 -1.58 5.77
CA GLN A 239 27.84 -1.80 6.73
C GLN A 239 26.81 -0.66 6.74
N THR A 240 27.27 0.58 6.61
CA THR A 240 26.42 1.79 6.74
C THR A 240 26.12 2.43 5.38
N ASP A 241 25.09 3.28 5.30
CA ASP A 241 24.80 4.08 4.10
C ASP A 241 26.03 4.92 3.65
N GLN A 242 26.82 5.41 4.61
CA GLN A 242 28.09 6.10 4.33
C GLN A 242 29.12 5.21 3.67
N ASP A 243 29.29 3.98 4.17
CA ASP A 243 30.23 3.02 3.57
C ASP A 243 29.90 2.77 2.10
N PHE A 244 28.61 2.66 1.75
CA PHE A 244 28.17 2.51 0.36
C PHE A 244 28.45 3.76 -0.47
N ALA A 245 28.24 4.96 0.08
CA ALA A 245 28.51 6.20 -0.62
C ALA A 245 30.01 6.44 -0.85
N ASP A 246 30.83 6.18 0.17
CA ASP A 246 32.30 6.22 0.11
C ASP A 246 32.80 5.21 -0.92
N ALA A 247 32.35 3.96 -0.86
CA ALA A 247 32.75 2.92 -1.79
C ALA A 247 32.37 3.26 -3.24
N LYS A 248 31.19 3.83 -3.49
CA LYS A 248 30.79 4.31 -4.83
C LYS A 248 31.70 5.43 -5.33
N LYS A 249 32.08 6.37 -4.47
CA LYS A 249 33.03 7.43 -4.85
C LYS A 249 34.44 6.88 -5.06
N ALA A 250 34.89 5.93 -4.25
CA ALA A 250 36.18 5.26 -4.42
C ALA A 250 36.25 4.48 -5.74
N VAL A 251 35.17 3.78 -6.13
CA VAL A 251 35.07 3.11 -7.44
C VAL A 251 35.21 4.09 -8.59
N LYS A 252 34.54 5.24 -8.51
CA LYS A 252 34.67 6.30 -9.52
C LYS A 252 36.10 6.86 -9.55
N TRP A 253 36.65 7.21 -8.38
CA TRP A 253 38.00 7.74 -8.24
C TRP A 253 39.06 6.80 -8.80
N CYS A 254 38.98 5.48 -8.54
CA CYS A 254 39.90 4.51 -9.14
C CYS A 254 39.79 4.48 -10.67
N GLY A 255 38.59 4.68 -11.22
CA GLY A 255 38.38 4.84 -12.67
C GLY A 255 39.05 6.10 -13.23
N ASP A 256 38.91 7.23 -12.52
CA ASP A 256 39.55 8.49 -12.89
C ASP A 256 41.10 8.36 -12.83
N VAL A 257 41.64 7.63 -11.85
CA VAL A 257 43.07 7.30 -11.75
C VAL A 257 43.53 6.39 -12.90
N GLU A 258 42.76 5.37 -13.26
CA GLU A 258 43.03 4.53 -14.44
C GLU A 258 43.15 5.38 -15.72
N GLU A 259 42.24 6.33 -15.92
CA GLU A 259 42.24 7.24 -17.07
C GLU A 259 43.45 8.18 -17.04
N ALA A 260 43.74 8.81 -15.90
CA ALA A 260 44.89 9.70 -15.74
C ALA A 260 46.22 8.99 -16.02
N VAL A 261 46.38 7.75 -15.53
CA VAL A 261 47.56 6.92 -15.80
C VAL A 261 47.67 6.58 -17.30
N ALA A 262 46.55 6.26 -17.97
CA ALA A 262 46.54 5.99 -19.40
C ALA A 262 46.94 7.22 -20.24
N VAL A 263 46.47 8.41 -19.85
CA VAL A 263 46.86 9.69 -20.49
C VAL A 263 48.35 9.96 -20.29
N ALA A 264 48.87 9.78 -19.07
CA ALA A 264 50.29 9.95 -18.76
C ALA A 264 51.16 8.98 -19.59
N LYS A 265 50.73 7.72 -19.74
CA LYS A 265 51.40 6.71 -20.57
C LYS A 265 51.47 7.15 -22.04
N LYS A 266 50.37 7.69 -22.60
CA LYS A 266 50.31 8.20 -23.97
C LYS A 266 51.22 9.42 -24.19
N GLN A 267 51.30 10.31 -23.20
CA GLN A 267 52.19 11.47 -23.25
C GLN A 267 53.67 11.07 -23.16
N ALA A 268 54.02 10.09 -22.31
CA ALA A 268 55.38 9.57 -22.21
C ALA A 268 55.83 8.84 -23.50
N LEU A 269 54.94 8.05 -24.12
CA LEU A 269 55.18 7.34 -25.39
C LEU A 269 55.53 8.25 -26.56
N SER A 270 55.03 9.49 -26.58
CA SER A 270 55.33 10.44 -27.66
C SER A 270 56.73 11.03 -27.57
N GLN A 271 57.45 10.85 -26.45
CA GLN A 271 58.63 11.65 -26.14
C GLN A 271 59.99 10.94 -26.08
N THR A 272 60.18 9.60 -26.01
CA THR A 272 61.51 8.94 -26.26
C THR A 272 61.50 7.39 -26.10
N GLN A 273 62.62 6.74 -26.47
CA GLN A 273 62.82 5.28 -26.66
C GLN A 273 63.28 4.45 -25.43
N SER A 274 63.53 5.01 -24.24
CA SER A 274 63.88 4.16 -23.06
C SER A 274 63.39 4.76 -21.75
N ILE A 275 62.19 4.35 -21.31
CA ILE A 275 61.63 4.74 -20.01
C ILE A 275 60.86 3.57 -19.37
N ASP A 276 61.49 2.40 -19.29
CA ASP A 276 60.85 1.16 -18.81
C ASP A 276 60.40 1.25 -17.35
N GLU A 277 61.12 1.97 -16.50
CA GLU A 277 60.78 2.13 -15.07
C GLU A 277 59.52 2.97 -14.89
N LEU A 278 59.35 4.04 -15.68
CA LEU A 278 58.13 4.86 -15.66
C LEU A 278 56.91 4.05 -16.07
N PHE A 279 57.01 3.32 -17.18
CA PHE A 279 55.91 2.48 -17.65
C PHE A 279 55.58 1.37 -16.65
N SER A 280 56.60 0.77 -16.02
CA SER A 280 56.41 -0.26 -15.00
C SER A 280 55.69 0.29 -13.76
N SER A 281 56.06 1.47 -13.24
CA SER A 281 55.36 2.10 -12.11
C SER A 281 53.93 2.51 -12.46
N LEU A 282 53.71 3.10 -13.64
CA LEU A 282 52.36 3.44 -14.11
C LEU A 282 51.49 2.18 -14.28
N ASP A 283 52.04 1.10 -14.84
CA ASP A 283 51.31 -0.16 -15.00
C ASP A 283 50.98 -0.81 -13.65
N ARG A 284 51.84 -0.70 -12.62
CA ARG A 284 51.55 -1.15 -11.25
C ARG A 284 50.40 -0.35 -10.63
N ILE A 285 50.43 0.97 -10.71
CA ILE A 285 49.35 1.84 -10.17
C ILE A 285 48.04 1.52 -10.87
N SER A 286 48.04 1.44 -12.20
CA SER A 286 46.84 1.12 -12.99
C SER A 286 46.28 -0.26 -12.66
N ALA A 287 47.15 -1.28 -12.55
CA ALA A 287 46.73 -2.63 -12.19
C ALA A 287 46.09 -2.68 -10.79
N HIS A 288 46.70 -2.01 -9.81
CA HIS A 288 46.20 -1.97 -8.43
C HIS A 288 44.89 -1.19 -8.31
N ALA A 289 44.78 -0.04 -8.98
CA ALA A 289 43.54 0.73 -9.05
C ALA A 289 42.40 -0.09 -9.67
N ARG A 290 42.68 -0.81 -10.76
CA ARG A 290 41.72 -1.69 -11.44
C ARG A 290 41.28 -2.86 -10.60
N GLU A 291 42.21 -3.55 -9.94
CA GLU A 291 41.88 -4.65 -9.04
C GLU A 291 40.99 -4.18 -7.90
N THR A 292 41.36 -3.08 -7.24
CA THR A 292 40.58 -2.50 -6.14
C THR A 292 39.22 -2.01 -6.62
N ARG A 293 39.12 -1.33 -7.76
CA ARG A 293 37.84 -0.91 -8.35
C ARG A 293 36.91 -2.09 -8.57
N LEU A 294 37.40 -3.16 -9.22
CA LEU A 294 36.59 -4.34 -9.51
C LEU A 294 36.19 -5.08 -8.23
N LYS A 295 37.08 -5.15 -7.24
CA LYS A 295 36.80 -5.76 -5.94
C LYS A 295 35.73 -4.98 -5.18
N VAL A 296 35.90 -3.66 -5.05
CA VAL A 296 34.97 -2.77 -4.33
C VAL A 296 33.63 -2.70 -5.04
N ASP A 297 33.59 -2.61 -6.38
CA ASP A 297 32.33 -2.63 -7.15
C ASP A 297 31.55 -3.95 -6.95
N LYS A 298 32.24 -5.09 -6.97
CA LYS A 298 31.63 -6.39 -6.66
C LYS A 298 31.13 -6.44 -5.21
N LEU A 299 31.89 -5.92 -4.25
CA LEU A 299 31.51 -5.89 -2.84
C LEU A 299 30.29 -5.00 -2.61
N VAL A 300 30.24 -3.80 -3.21
CA VAL A 300 29.07 -2.90 -3.16
C VAL A 300 27.83 -3.61 -3.69
N LYS A 301 27.92 -4.22 -4.88
CA LYS A 301 26.78 -4.93 -5.50
C LYS A 301 26.32 -6.13 -4.67
N ALA A 302 27.26 -6.94 -4.18
CA ALA A 302 26.96 -8.10 -3.35
C ALA A 302 26.32 -7.69 -2.02
N GLN A 303 26.86 -6.66 -1.37
CA GLN A 303 26.35 -6.18 -0.09
C GLN A 303 24.98 -5.49 -0.24
N GLU A 304 24.76 -4.68 -1.30
CA GLU A 304 23.44 -4.11 -1.58
C GLU A 304 22.39 -5.20 -1.79
N LEU A 305 22.73 -6.28 -2.52
CA LEU A 305 21.82 -7.41 -2.72
C LEU A 305 21.55 -8.17 -1.41
N LEU A 306 22.59 -8.37 -0.57
CA LEU A 306 22.48 -9.03 0.71
C LEU A 306 21.61 -8.24 1.69
N VAL A 307 21.82 -6.92 1.81
CA VAL A 307 21.01 -6.04 2.67
C VAL A 307 19.55 -6.06 2.22
N LYS A 308 19.30 -5.91 0.91
CA LYS A 308 17.94 -5.99 0.34
C LYS A 308 17.26 -7.31 0.63
N THR A 309 17.97 -8.42 0.41
CA THR A 309 17.44 -9.77 0.66
C THR A 309 17.14 -9.98 2.15
N ASN A 310 18.04 -9.55 3.04
CA ASN A 310 17.86 -9.70 4.49
C ASN A 310 16.67 -8.91 5.02
N ILE A 311 16.51 -7.65 4.58
CA ILE A 311 15.37 -6.81 4.98
C ILE A 311 14.06 -7.45 4.53
N LYS A 312 13.99 -7.89 3.26
CA LYS A 312 12.83 -8.60 2.72
C LYS A 312 12.51 -9.87 3.52
N GLN A 313 13.50 -10.75 3.72
CA GLN A 313 13.31 -12.02 4.43
C GLN A 313 12.87 -11.80 5.88
N LYS A 314 13.43 -10.81 6.58
CA LYS A 314 13.03 -10.45 7.94
C LYS A 314 11.56 -10.01 7.99
N ALA A 315 11.11 -9.22 7.01
CA ALA A 315 9.72 -8.79 6.92
C ALA A 315 8.77 -9.96 6.60
N GLU A 316 9.12 -10.83 5.65
CA GLU A 316 8.37 -12.05 5.31
C GLU A 316 8.23 -12.98 6.52
N GLN A 317 9.32 -13.18 7.28
CA GLN A 317 9.30 -13.97 8.50
C GLN A 317 8.42 -13.33 9.57
N SER A 318 8.53 -12.00 9.78
CA SER A 318 7.70 -11.30 10.77
C SER A 318 6.20 -11.38 10.44
N LEU A 319 5.83 -11.30 9.15
CA LEU A 319 4.44 -11.49 8.73
C LEU A 319 3.97 -12.93 8.97
N THR A 320 4.81 -13.91 8.64
CA THR A 320 4.53 -15.34 8.87
C THR A 320 4.31 -15.63 10.35
N ASP A 321 5.16 -15.10 11.22
CA ASP A 321 5.06 -15.26 12.67
C ASP A 321 3.78 -14.62 13.22
N HIS A 322 3.41 -13.44 12.70
CA HIS A 322 2.15 -12.76 13.07
C HIS A 322 0.92 -13.57 12.67
N VAL A 323 0.87 -14.07 11.43
CA VAL A 323 -0.23 -14.92 10.95
C VAL A 323 -0.30 -16.23 11.75
N ALA A 324 0.85 -16.84 12.07
CA ALA A 324 0.90 -18.02 12.91
C ALA A 324 0.38 -17.75 14.33
N ALA A 325 0.72 -16.60 14.92
CA ALA A 325 0.20 -16.18 16.21
C ALA A 325 -1.33 -16.00 16.18
N ILE A 326 -1.86 -15.36 15.14
CA ILE A 326 -3.31 -15.24 14.96
C ILE A 326 -3.98 -16.60 14.80
N ASN A 327 -3.44 -17.49 13.95
CA ASN A 327 -4.02 -18.81 13.72
C ASN A 327 -4.12 -19.65 15.00
N LYS A 328 -3.15 -19.52 15.92
CA LYS A 328 -3.24 -20.13 17.25
C LYS A 328 -4.46 -19.66 18.04
N THR A 329 -4.87 -18.40 17.88
CA THR A 329 -6.07 -17.85 18.55
C THR A 329 -7.38 -18.25 17.88
N LEU A 330 -7.38 -18.54 16.58
CA LEU A 330 -8.57 -18.94 15.82
C LEU A 330 -8.91 -20.43 15.98
N GLY A 331 -7.93 -21.25 16.37
CA GLY A 331 -8.12 -22.65 16.72
C GLY A 331 -8.40 -23.54 15.50
N ARG A 332 -9.67 -23.71 15.15
CA ARG A 332 -10.14 -24.65 14.10
C ARG A 332 -10.06 -24.10 12.68
N VAL A 333 -9.92 -22.78 12.53
CA VAL A 333 -9.84 -22.12 11.23
C VAL A 333 -8.52 -21.39 11.09
N SER A 334 -8.04 -21.28 9.85
CA SER A 334 -6.84 -20.53 9.50
C SER A 334 -7.20 -19.27 8.74
N LEU A 335 -6.40 -18.21 8.91
CA LEU A 335 -6.43 -17.04 8.06
C LEU A 335 -6.16 -17.41 6.59
N PRO A 336 -6.79 -16.71 5.63
CA PRO A 336 -6.38 -16.77 4.23
C PRO A 336 -4.99 -16.17 4.04
N THR A 337 -4.38 -16.45 2.88
CA THR A 337 -3.11 -15.84 2.50
C THR A 337 -3.22 -14.32 2.46
N VAL A 338 -2.38 -13.65 3.24
CA VAL A 338 -2.30 -12.18 3.28
C VAL A 338 -1.36 -11.73 2.17
N ALA A 339 -1.88 -10.94 1.22
CA ALA A 339 -1.06 -10.37 0.16
C ALA A 339 -0.10 -9.32 0.73
N ALA A 340 1.19 -9.44 0.40
CA ALA A 340 2.21 -8.44 0.67
C ALA A 340 3.24 -8.37 -0.46
N ASP A 341 3.53 -7.16 -0.94
CA ASP A 341 4.49 -6.91 -2.02
C ASP A 341 5.71 -6.14 -1.52
N PHE A 342 6.54 -6.83 -0.72
CA PHE A 342 7.79 -6.27 -0.23
C PHE A 342 8.75 -5.89 -1.36
N ALA A 343 8.76 -6.67 -2.46
CA ALA A 343 9.64 -6.40 -3.60
C ALA A 343 9.23 -5.11 -4.33
N GLY A 344 7.92 -4.89 -4.53
CA GLY A 344 7.37 -3.66 -5.06
C GLY A 344 7.64 -2.46 -4.15
N ALA A 345 7.47 -2.61 -2.83
CA ALA A 345 7.74 -1.55 -1.86
C ALA A 345 9.21 -1.07 -1.88
N MET A 346 10.16 -1.99 -2.10
CA MET A 346 11.59 -1.69 -2.21
C MET A 346 11.97 -1.01 -3.53
N LYS A 347 11.10 -1.03 -4.54
CA LYS A 347 11.41 -0.49 -5.88
C LYS A 347 11.70 1.01 -5.79
N ASN A 348 12.72 1.46 -6.53
CA ASN A 348 13.16 2.86 -6.61
C ASN A 348 13.71 3.48 -5.31
N LYS A 349 13.88 2.71 -4.22
CA LYS A 349 14.49 3.19 -2.97
C LYS A 349 16.02 3.19 -3.09
N ARG A 350 16.64 4.30 -2.71
CA ARG A 350 18.07 4.58 -2.95
C ARG A 350 18.95 4.44 -1.71
N THR A 351 18.40 4.65 -0.52
CA THR A 351 19.10 4.53 0.77
C THR A 351 18.53 3.39 1.58
N ILE A 352 19.31 2.82 2.51
CA ILE A 352 18.84 1.76 3.40
C ILE A 352 17.67 2.25 4.24
N ALA A 353 17.75 3.47 4.79
CA ALA A 353 16.66 4.06 5.56
C ALA A 353 15.34 4.14 4.77
N SER A 354 15.37 4.65 3.53
CA SER A 354 14.18 4.74 2.68
C SER A 354 13.61 3.38 2.27
N LEU A 355 14.46 2.36 2.22
CA LEU A 355 14.08 1.00 1.88
C LEU A 355 13.46 0.30 3.09
N GLN A 356 14.06 0.46 4.27
CA GLN A 356 13.56 -0.07 5.53
C GLN A 356 12.18 0.50 5.85
N ASP A 357 12.01 1.84 5.79
CA ASP A 357 10.71 2.50 6.01
C ASP A 357 9.62 1.98 5.06
N ALA A 358 9.94 1.78 3.78
CA ALA A 358 8.99 1.26 2.81
C ALA A 358 8.57 -0.19 3.10
N VAL A 359 9.53 -1.04 3.50
CA VAL A 359 9.26 -2.43 3.86
C VAL A 359 8.49 -2.53 5.17
N ASP A 360 8.83 -1.73 6.18
CA ASP A 360 8.14 -1.71 7.47
C ASP A 360 6.71 -1.17 7.34
N THR A 361 6.51 -0.17 6.48
CA THR A 361 5.17 0.32 6.13
C THR A 361 4.33 -0.76 5.46
N GLU A 362 4.90 -1.49 4.49
CA GLU A 362 4.22 -2.59 3.81
C GLU A 362 3.92 -3.76 4.77
N LEU A 363 4.84 -4.05 5.68
CA LEU A 363 4.65 -5.05 6.74
C LEU A 363 3.52 -4.64 7.69
N ALA A 364 3.47 -3.38 8.10
CA ALA A 364 2.39 -2.86 8.94
C ALA A 364 1.04 -2.99 8.23
N ARG A 365 0.94 -2.58 6.96
CA ARG A 365 -0.29 -2.76 6.16
C ARG A 365 -0.70 -4.23 6.09
N ALA A 366 0.24 -5.15 5.86
CA ALA A 366 -0.05 -6.59 5.82
C ALA A 366 -0.59 -7.10 7.17
N LYS A 367 0.03 -6.71 8.29
CA LYS A 367 -0.39 -7.09 9.64
C LYS A 367 -1.77 -6.54 9.98
N ILE A 368 -2.04 -5.28 9.62
CA ILE A 368 -3.36 -4.63 9.79
C ILE A 368 -4.43 -5.43 9.04
N ALA A 369 -4.20 -5.77 7.77
CA ALA A 369 -5.14 -6.55 6.98
C ALA A 369 -5.37 -7.96 7.57
N ALA A 370 -4.31 -8.61 8.07
CA ALA A 370 -4.39 -9.91 8.72
C ALA A 370 -5.25 -9.85 10.00
N SER A 371 -5.00 -8.86 10.86
CA SER A 371 -5.75 -8.66 12.11
C SER A 371 -7.21 -8.32 11.86
N GLN A 372 -7.49 -7.43 10.90
CA GLN A 372 -8.87 -7.09 10.52
C GLN A 372 -9.65 -8.31 10.02
N THR A 373 -9.02 -9.13 9.19
CA THR A 373 -9.62 -10.39 8.71
C THR A 373 -9.85 -11.36 9.87
N ALA A 374 -8.91 -11.44 10.81
CA ALA A 374 -9.03 -12.28 11.99
C ALA A 374 -10.22 -11.87 12.88
N ASP A 375 -10.43 -10.57 13.07
CA ASP A 375 -11.55 -10.05 13.86
C ASP A 375 -12.89 -10.36 13.21
N ALA A 376 -13.00 -10.21 11.89
CA ALA A 376 -14.19 -10.63 11.14
C ALA A 376 -14.48 -12.14 11.32
N ILE A 377 -13.43 -12.97 11.25
CA ILE A 377 -13.54 -14.42 11.50
C ILE A 377 -13.96 -14.71 12.95
N ARG A 378 -13.42 -14.01 13.94
CA ARG A 378 -13.78 -14.17 15.36
C ARG A 378 -15.26 -13.87 15.60
N ILE A 379 -15.77 -12.79 15.00
CA ILE A 379 -17.19 -12.45 15.06
C ILE A 379 -18.03 -13.58 14.46
N ASN A 380 -17.65 -14.08 13.29
CA ASN A 380 -18.34 -15.17 12.61
C ASN A 380 -18.32 -16.49 13.42
N LEU A 381 -17.20 -16.82 14.05
CA LEU A 381 -17.07 -17.98 14.94
C LEU A 381 -17.95 -17.83 16.18
N ALA A 382 -18.02 -16.63 16.76
CA ALA A 382 -18.89 -16.35 17.90
C ALA A 382 -20.36 -16.53 17.53
N SER A 383 -20.81 -15.99 16.39
CA SER A 383 -22.17 -16.19 15.88
C SER A 383 -22.51 -17.67 15.66
N LEU A 384 -21.56 -18.46 15.14
CA LEU A 384 -21.74 -19.90 14.96
C LEU A 384 -21.84 -20.64 16.30
N ALA A 385 -20.99 -20.30 17.26
CA ALA A 385 -21.03 -20.89 18.59
C ALA A 385 -22.34 -20.59 19.33
N GLU A 386 -22.91 -19.39 19.14
CA GLU A 386 -24.17 -18.98 19.76
C GLU A 386 -25.41 -19.60 19.08
N LEU A 387 -25.45 -19.62 17.75
CA LEU A 387 -26.65 -20.03 16.99
C LEU A 387 -26.72 -21.53 16.72
N ALA A 388 -25.58 -22.23 16.69
CA ALA A 388 -25.51 -23.64 16.29
C ALA A 388 -25.07 -24.59 17.42
N VAL A 389 -25.32 -24.24 18.69
CA VAL A 389 -24.89 -25.00 19.89
C VAL A 389 -25.12 -26.52 19.75
N ASP A 390 -26.33 -26.93 19.38
CA ASP A 390 -26.69 -28.36 19.24
C ASP A 390 -26.48 -28.92 17.83
N HIS A 391 -26.09 -28.06 16.88
CA HIS A 391 -26.05 -28.35 15.45
C HIS A 391 -24.66 -28.14 14.82
N VAL A 392 -23.60 -28.12 15.63
CA VAL A 392 -22.20 -27.90 15.18
C VAL A 392 -21.79 -28.86 14.06
N PHE A 393 -22.33 -30.08 14.05
CA PHE A 393 -22.05 -31.09 13.03
C PHE A 393 -22.54 -30.72 11.61
N LEU A 394 -23.46 -29.77 11.49
CA LEU A 394 -23.95 -29.25 10.19
C LEU A 394 -22.96 -28.30 9.50
N PHE A 395 -21.88 -27.91 10.18
CA PHE A 395 -20.95 -26.88 9.74
C PHE A 395 -19.51 -27.42 9.63
N SER A 396 -19.35 -28.56 8.96
CA SER A 396 -18.02 -29.12 8.67
C SER A 396 -17.18 -28.24 7.73
N ASP A 397 -17.84 -27.37 6.96
CA ASP A 397 -17.28 -26.38 6.04
C ASP A 397 -16.96 -25.03 6.71
N VAL A 398 -16.84 -24.99 8.04
CA VAL A 398 -16.62 -23.76 8.84
C VAL A 398 -15.51 -22.85 8.28
N GLN A 399 -14.42 -23.41 7.76
CA GLN A 399 -13.31 -22.66 7.16
C GLN A 399 -13.77 -21.74 6.00
N GLN A 400 -14.73 -22.18 5.19
CA GLN A 400 -15.27 -21.38 4.09
C GLN A 400 -16.36 -20.42 4.56
N LEU A 401 -17.14 -20.83 5.57
CA LEU A 401 -18.26 -20.06 6.08
C LEU A 401 -17.83 -18.81 6.84
N VAL A 402 -16.77 -18.88 7.62
CA VAL A 402 -16.26 -17.74 8.41
C VAL A 402 -15.67 -16.61 7.55
N MET A 403 -15.53 -16.82 6.23
CA MET A 403 -15.08 -15.80 5.30
C MET A 403 -16.22 -14.95 4.71
N LYS A 404 -17.48 -15.29 5.01
CA LYS A 404 -18.65 -14.54 4.55
C LYS A 404 -18.89 -13.30 5.40
N ALA A 405 -19.66 -12.36 4.86
CA ALA A 405 -20.25 -11.30 5.68
C ALA A 405 -21.07 -11.94 6.82
N ASN A 406 -21.01 -11.33 8.01
CA ASN A 406 -21.64 -11.92 9.19
C ASN A 406 -23.15 -12.10 9.02
N ASP A 407 -23.83 -11.12 8.42
CA ASP A 407 -25.27 -11.18 8.15
C ASP A 407 -25.65 -12.37 7.26
N ASP A 408 -24.88 -12.61 6.19
CA ASP A 408 -25.07 -13.75 5.30
C ASP A 408 -24.82 -15.08 6.02
N LEU A 409 -23.81 -15.13 6.88
CA LEU A 409 -23.49 -16.31 7.67
C LEU A 409 -24.61 -16.62 8.67
N VAL A 410 -25.11 -15.61 9.39
CA VAL A 410 -26.22 -15.75 10.35
C VAL A 410 -27.49 -16.24 9.64
N ALA A 411 -27.81 -15.69 8.46
CA ALA A 411 -28.92 -16.15 7.65
C ALA A 411 -28.75 -17.62 7.23
N LEU A 412 -27.56 -18.00 6.75
CA LEU A 412 -27.26 -19.36 6.34
C LEU A 412 -27.34 -20.37 7.49
N ILE A 413 -26.84 -20.01 8.68
CA ILE A 413 -26.92 -20.84 9.88
C ILE A 413 -28.39 -21.16 10.20
N LYS A 414 -29.25 -20.13 10.23
CA LYS A 414 -30.69 -20.28 10.49
C LYS A 414 -31.35 -21.19 9.46
N VAL A 415 -31.04 -21.02 8.17
CA VAL A 415 -31.57 -21.86 7.09
C VAL A 415 -31.18 -23.33 7.29
N ARG A 416 -29.89 -23.64 7.49
CA ARG A 416 -29.41 -25.02 7.65
C ARG A 416 -30.02 -25.71 8.87
N ILE A 417 -30.16 -24.99 10.00
CA ILE A 417 -30.79 -25.53 11.20
C ILE A 417 -32.27 -25.82 10.95
N SER A 418 -32.99 -24.90 10.31
CA SER A 418 -34.42 -25.09 10.00
C SER A 418 -34.67 -26.27 9.05
N GLU A 419 -33.82 -26.46 8.04
CA GLU A 419 -33.91 -27.59 7.11
C GLU A 419 -33.63 -28.92 7.81
N HIS A 420 -32.66 -28.93 8.73
CA HIS A 420 -32.34 -30.11 9.54
C HIS A 420 -33.52 -30.49 10.45
N GLN A 421 -34.06 -29.53 11.19
CA GLN A 421 -35.22 -29.73 12.07
C GLN A 421 -36.43 -30.27 11.30
N LYS A 422 -36.75 -29.66 10.14
CA LYS A 422 -37.83 -30.13 9.28
C LYS A 422 -37.62 -31.56 8.78
N THR A 423 -36.37 -31.93 8.46
CA THR A 423 -36.02 -33.28 8.02
C THR A 423 -36.18 -34.30 9.15
N GLU A 424 -35.75 -33.95 10.37
CA GLU A 424 -35.91 -34.82 11.55
C GLU A 424 -37.39 -34.99 11.94
N GLU A 425 -38.20 -33.93 11.85
CA GLU A 425 -39.65 -34.01 12.03
C GLU A 425 -40.30 -34.95 11.02
N GLN A 426 -39.95 -34.84 9.73
CA GLN A 426 -40.45 -35.73 8.68
C GLN A 426 -40.06 -37.19 8.92
N LYS A 427 -38.83 -37.45 9.38
CA LYS A 427 -38.40 -38.81 9.76
C LYS A 427 -39.18 -39.34 10.95
N ALA A 428 -39.41 -38.51 11.97
CA ALA A 428 -40.18 -38.89 13.15
C ALA A 428 -41.65 -39.18 12.79
N GLU A 429 -42.27 -38.38 11.92
CA GLU A 429 -43.62 -38.63 11.39
C GLU A 429 -43.69 -39.90 10.56
N ALA A 430 -42.73 -40.12 9.66
CA ALA A 430 -42.65 -41.35 8.86
C ALA A 430 -42.50 -42.60 9.76
N GLN A 431 -41.68 -42.52 10.81
CA GLN A 431 -41.56 -43.60 11.80
C GLN A 431 -42.86 -43.83 12.58
N ARG A 432 -43.55 -42.76 13.01
CA ARG A 432 -44.85 -42.87 13.69
C ARG A 432 -45.91 -43.52 12.81
N GLU A 433 -45.95 -43.19 11.53
CA GLU A 433 -46.87 -43.79 10.58
C GLU A 433 -46.52 -45.26 10.28
N GLN A 434 -45.23 -45.61 10.18
CA GLN A 434 -44.80 -47.01 10.08
C GLN A 434 -45.24 -47.83 11.29
N ILE A 435 -45.07 -47.32 12.52
CA ILE A 435 -45.51 -47.99 13.74
C ILE A 435 -47.04 -48.15 13.74
N ARG A 436 -47.79 -47.12 13.33
CA ARG A 436 -49.25 -47.19 13.20
C ARG A 436 -49.70 -48.26 12.22
N GLN A 437 -49.05 -48.35 11.06
CA GLN A 437 -49.36 -49.37 10.05
C GLN A 437 -48.98 -50.78 10.50
N GLN A 438 -47.88 -50.93 11.26
CA GLN A 438 -47.50 -52.21 11.86
C GLN A 438 -48.51 -52.67 12.91
N GLU A 439 -48.99 -51.78 13.78
CA GLU A 439 -50.00 -52.13 14.78
C GLU A 439 -51.36 -52.46 14.14
N LEU A 440 -51.77 -51.70 13.12
CA LEU A 440 -52.97 -52.02 12.34
C LEU A 440 -52.86 -53.39 11.65
N LYS A 441 -51.69 -53.75 11.12
CA LYS A 441 -51.44 -55.09 10.58
C LYS A 441 -51.48 -56.16 11.67
N ARG A 442 -50.89 -55.92 12.85
CA ARG A 442 -50.94 -56.84 14.00
C ARG A 442 -52.38 -57.12 14.44
N ILE A 443 -53.21 -56.09 14.55
CA ILE A 443 -54.64 -56.22 14.87
C ILE A 443 -55.39 -56.97 13.77
N ALA A 444 -55.10 -56.69 12.48
CA ALA A 444 -55.72 -57.39 11.36
C ALA A 444 -55.30 -58.88 11.28
N ASP A 445 -54.05 -59.19 11.62
CA ASP A 445 -53.54 -60.57 11.65
C ASP A 445 -54.09 -61.33 12.87
N GLU A 446 -54.24 -60.70 14.05
CA GLU A 446 -54.94 -61.25 15.21
C GLU A 446 -56.44 -61.48 14.92
N ALA A 447 -57.08 -60.56 14.16
CA ALA A 447 -58.46 -60.74 13.70
C ALA A 447 -58.60 -61.86 12.66
N LYS A 448 -57.61 -62.06 11.79
CA LYS A 448 -57.56 -63.20 10.85
C LYS A 448 -57.28 -64.53 11.53
N ALA A 449 -56.56 -64.57 12.64
CA ALA A 449 -56.34 -65.78 13.44
C ALA A 449 -57.62 -66.29 14.14
N ASN A 450 -58.66 -65.45 14.25
CA ASN A 450 -59.95 -65.77 14.88
C ASN A 450 -61.14 -65.85 13.90
N ALA A 451 -60.89 -65.93 12.59
CA ALA A 451 -61.94 -65.97 11.57
C ALA A 451 -61.92 -67.29 10.74
N PRO A 452 -63.07 -67.97 10.56
CA PRO A 452 -63.20 -69.14 9.69
C PRO A 452 -63.00 -68.85 8.19
N VAL A 453 -62.74 -69.92 7.44
CA VAL A 453 -62.20 -69.98 6.06
C VAL A 453 -63.30 -69.94 4.97
N GLU A 454 -62.98 -69.25 3.84
CA GLU A 454 -63.42 -69.40 2.42
C GLU A 454 -64.79 -68.88 1.90
N PRO A 455 -65.00 -68.70 0.56
CA PRO A 455 -64.08 -68.51 -0.59
C PRO A 455 -64.49 -67.39 -1.61
N ALA A 456 -63.67 -67.23 -2.65
CA ALA A 456 -63.61 -66.21 -3.72
C ALA A 456 -64.71 -66.22 -4.80
N THR A 457 -64.76 -65.18 -5.68
CA THR A 457 -64.79 -65.22 -7.19
C THR A 457 -65.09 -63.83 -7.85
N VAL A 458 -64.15 -63.22 -8.61
CA VAL A 458 -63.93 -63.04 -10.09
C VAL A 458 -64.72 -61.93 -10.86
N ALA A 459 -63.96 -61.10 -11.60
CA ALA A 459 -64.13 -60.70 -13.02
C ALA A 459 -64.50 -59.24 -13.44
N SER A 460 -63.54 -58.61 -14.14
CA SER A 460 -63.54 -57.54 -15.18
C SER A 460 -64.65 -57.62 -16.27
N PRO A 461 -64.90 -56.64 -17.20
CA PRO A 461 -63.92 -55.78 -17.92
C PRO A 461 -64.33 -54.34 -18.36
N ALA A 462 -63.36 -53.63 -18.99
CA ALA A 462 -63.41 -52.33 -19.70
C ALA A 462 -64.02 -52.43 -21.14
N PRO A 463 -63.90 -51.48 -22.11
CA PRO A 463 -63.50 -50.04 -22.19
C PRO A 463 -64.56 -49.16 -22.97
N VAL A 464 -64.41 -47.85 -23.32
CA VAL A 464 -63.71 -47.24 -24.49
C VAL A 464 -63.79 -45.67 -24.50
N ARG A 465 -62.66 -45.08 -24.92
CA ARG A 465 -62.26 -43.74 -25.49
C ARG A 465 -63.29 -42.75 -26.09
N VAL A 466 -62.94 -41.44 -26.09
CA VAL A 466 -62.53 -40.54 -27.24
C VAL A 466 -61.75 -39.30 -26.68
N ALA A 467 -60.44 -39.07 -26.98
CA ALA A 467 -59.77 -38.03 -27.83
C ALA A 467 -60.34 -36.57 -27.74
N ALA A 468 -59.60 -35.44 -27.75
CA ALA A 468 -58.32 -35.05 -28.38
C ALA A 468 -57.74 -33.73 -27.71
N PRO A 469 -56.75 -32.96 -28.25
CA PRO A 469 -55.48 -32.70 -27.54
C PRO A 469 -55.00 -31.21 -27.45
N VAL A 470 -53.71 -31.03 -27.08
CA VAL A 470 -52.73 -29.95 -27.38
C VAL A 470 -52.37 -28.95 -26.24
N GLN A 471 -51.17 -29.08 -25.64
CA GLN A 471 -50.03 -28.14 -25.80
C GLN A 471 -48.77 -28.59 -25.03
N SER A 472 -47.63 -28.15 -25.56
CA SER A 472 -46.27 -28.70 -25.49
C SER A 472 -45.39 -28.15 -24.36
N ALA A 473 -44.53 -29.02 -23.81
CA ALA A 473 -43.38 -28.66 -22.98
C ALA A 473 -42.12 -28.46 -23.83
N SER A 474 -41.34 -27.42 -23.53
CA SER A 474 -40.01 -27.18 -24.10
C SER A 474 -38.91 -27.61 -23.12
N LYS A 475 -37.87 -28.27 -23.67
CA LYS A 475 -36.62 -28.63 -22.99
C LYS A 475 -35.69 -27.40 -22.88
N PRO A 476 -34.79 -27.35 -21.89
CA PRO A 476 -33.73 -26.35 -21.83
C PRO A 476 -32.60 -26.69 -22.83
N ALA A 477 -32.18 -25.70 -23.60
CA ALA A 477 -31.00 -25.77 -24.45
C ALA A 477 -29.76 -25.31 -23.66
N THR A 478 -28.77 -26.19 -23.57
CA THR A 478 -27.38 -25.88 -23.20
C THR A 478 -26.75 -24.96 -24.24
N SER A 479 -26.35 -23.76 -23.83
CA SER A 479 -25.50 -22.86 -24.61
C SER A 479 -24.03 -23.18 -24.33
N THR A 480 -23.35 -23.71 -25.33
CA THR A 480 -21.89 -23.75 -25.43
C THR A 480 -21.37 -22.34 -25.76
N ALA A 481 -20.58 -21.76 -24.87
CA ALA A 481 -19.86 -20.51 -25.14
C ALA A 481 -18.74 -20.76 -26.16
N VAL A 482 -18.84 -20.13 -27.32
CA VAL A 482 -17.77 -20.03 -28.32
C VAL A 482 -16.85 -18.90 -27.87
N THR A 483 -15.57 -19.21 -27.62
CA THR A 483 -14.53 -18.20 -27.40
C THR A 483 -14.24 -17.47 -28.70
N VAL A 484 -14.62 -16.20 -28.77
CA VAL A 484 -14.35 -15.31 -29.91
C VAL A 484 -13.10 -14.49 -29.59
N ASN A 485 -12.07 -14.58 -30.43
CA ASN A 485 -10.95 -13.64 -30.37
C ASN A 485 -11.40 -12.31 -30.96
N LEU A 486 -11.37 -11.25 -30.15
CA LEU A 486 -11.74 -9.89 -30.56
C LEU A 486 -10.48 -9.04 -30.65
N GLN A 487 -10.37 -8.26 -31.72
CA GLN A 487 -9.33 -7.26 -31.94
C GLN A 487 -9.98 -5.88 -31.94
N ALA A 488 -9.37 -4.93 -31.23
CA ALA A 488 -9.87 -3.56 -31.18
C ALA A 488 -9.47 -2.80 -32.46
N GLU A 489 -10.43 -2.16 -33.09
CA GLU A 489 -10.24 -1.22 -34.20
C GLU A 489 -10.70 0.17 -33.74
N VAL A 490 -9.84 1.18 -33.89
CA VAL A 490 -10.17 2.58 -33.55
C VAL A 490 -10.77 3.24 -34.79
N PHE A 491 -12.07 3.48 -34.78
CA PHE A 491 -12.80 4.11 -35.90
C PHE A 491 -12.94 5.63 -35.75
N ASP A 492 -12.78 6.16 -34.53
CA ASP A 492 -12.83 7.59 -34.22
C ASP A 492 -11.79 7.93 -33.14
N LEU A 493 -10.68 8.52 -33.58
CA LEU A 493 -9.55 8.86 -32.73
C LEU A 493 -9.87 10.04 -31.79
N GLU A 494 -10.72 10.98 -32.20
CA GLU A 494 -11.04 12.15 -31.38
C GLU A 494 -11.91 11.76 -30.18
N ALA A 495 -12.88 10.87 -30.40
CA ALA A 495 -13.69 10.30 -29.33
C ALA A 495 -12.84 9.48 -28.35
N LEU A 496 -11.86 8.72 -28.85
CA LEU A 496 -10.94 7.95 -28.01
C LEU A 496 -10.04 8.85 -27.16
N ILE A 497 -9.52 9.95 -27.72
CA ILE A 497 -8.75 10.95 -26.98
C ILE A 497 -9.60 11.59 -25.88
N LYS A 498 -10.87 11.91 -26.17
CA LYS A 498 -11.83 12.42 -25.16
C LYS A 498 -12.08 11.39 -24.07
N ALA A 499 -12.23 10.12 -24.41
CA ALA A 499 -12.42 9.05 -23.43
C ALA A 499 -11.21 8.92 -22.48
N VAL A 500 -9.98 9.06 -22.99
CA VAL A 500 -8.77 9.11 -22.15
C VAL A 500 -8.75 10.37 -21.29
N ALA A 501 -9.08 11.53 -21.86
CA ALA A 501 -9.15 12.80 -21.12
C ALA A 501 -10.21 12.79 -20.01
N TYR A 502 -11.30 12.04 -20.17
CA TYR A 502 -12.34 11.84 -19.17
C TYR A 502 -12.12 10.61 -18.27
N GLY A 503 -10.94 9.97 -18.33
CA GLY A 503 -10.57 8.85 -17.46
C GLY A 503 -11.26 7.52 -17.77
N GLN A 504 -11.97 7.42 -18.89
CA GLN A 504 -12.70 6.23 -19.32
C GLN A 504 -11.79 5.20 -20.02
N ALA A 505 -10.58 5.59 -20.40
CA ALA A 505 -9.54 4.72 -20.94
C ALA A 505 -8.16 5.12 -20.40
N PRO A 506 -7.24 4.16 -20.16
CA PRO A 506 -5.92 4.47 -19.62
C PRO A 506 -5.08 5.24 -20.65
N ILE A 507 -4.24 6.16 -20.17
CA ILE A 507 -3.38 7.00 -21.03
C ILE A 507 -2.41 6.19 -21.90
N SER A 508 -2.11 4.94 -21.50
CA SER A 508 -1.28 4.00 -22.26
C SER A 508 -1.87 3.59 -23.62
N VAL A 509 -3.14 3.92 -23.89
CA VAL A 509 -3.78 3.71 -25.20
C VAL A 509 -3.38 4.79 -26.21
N LEU A 510 -2.89 5.95 -25.75
CA LEU A 510 -2.35 7.00 -26.62
C LEU A 510 -0.84 6.85 -26.72
N THR A 511 -0.34 6.44 -27.88
CA THR A 511 1.09 6.39 -28.19
C THR A 511 1.54 7.72 -28.81
N VAL A 512 2.60 8.31 -28.28
CA VAL A 512 3.27 9.47 -28.90
C VAL A 512 4.15 8.96 -30.04
N ASP A 513 3.91 9.46 -31.25
CA ASP A 513 4.78 9.24 -32.40
C ASP A 513 5.96 10.21 -32.33
N TRP A 514 7.07 9.73 -31.75
CA TRP A 514 8.28 10.51 -31.53
C TRP A 514 8.95 10.92 -32.84
N ASP A 515 8.87 10.09 -33.88
CA ASP A 515 9.50 10.37 -35.18
C ASP A 515 8.81 11.57 -35.86
N ASN A 516 7.48 11.64 -35.80
CA ASN A 516 6.73 12.80 -36.31
C ASN A 516 6.98 14.07 -35.48
N LEU A 517 7.07 13.94 -34.15
CA LEU A 517 7.36 15.07 -33.28
C LEU A 517 8.79 15.61 -33.52
N ASP A 518 9.78 14.73 -33.68
CA ASP A 518 11.15 15.09 -34.00
C ASP A 518 11.27 15.71 -35.39
N ALA A 519 10.48 15.25 -36.37
CA ALA A 519 10.39 15.88 -37.69
C ALA A 519 9.82 17.31 -37.62
N MET A 520 8.82 17.57 -36.78
CA MET A 520 8.29 18.92 -36.54
C MET A 520 9.32 19.84 -35.85
N VAL A 521 10.06 19.29 -34.88
CA VAL A 521 11.16 20.01 -34.21
C VAL A 521 12.31 20.30 -35.19
N ALA A 522 12.67 19.36 -36.07
CA ALA A 522 13.70 19.56 -37.08
C ALA A 522 13.29 20.62 -38.12
N ALA A 523 12.01 20.69 -38.48
CA ALA A 523 11.49 21.67 -39.43
C ALA A 523 11.42 23.10 -38.85
N GLN A 524 11.07 23.24 -37.56
CA GLN A 524 10.84 24.55 -36.91
C GLN A 524 12.00 25.02 -36.03
N GLY A 525 12.97 24.14 -35.74
CA GLY A 525 14.17 24.42 -34.96
C GLY A 525 13.86 25.07 -33.62
N ALA A 526 14.63 26.10 -33.25
CA ALA A 526 14.48 26.81 -31.99
C ALA A 526 13.15 27.58 -31.83
N LYS A 527 12.30 27.63 -32.86
CA LYS A 527 11.00 28.30 -32.84
C LYS A 527 9.82 27.36 -32.54
N PHE A 528 10.07 26.05 -32.44
CA PHE A 528 9.03 25.08 -32.12
C PHE A 528 8.47 25.30 -30.70
N SER A 529 7.14 25.41 -30.58
CA SER A 529 6.43 25.57 -29.31
C SER A 529 5.12 24.80 -29.34
N MET A 530 4.95 23.86 -28.41
CA MET A 530 3.73 23.07 -28.24
C MET A 530 3.50 22.79 -26.76
N ALA A 531 2.25 22.85 -26.32
CA ALA A 531 1.90 22.53 -24.93
C ALA A 531 2.36 21.10 -24.58
N GLY A 532 3.07 20.96 -23.46
CA GLY A 532 3.61 19.67 -23.00
C GLY A 532 4.93 19.23 -23.63
N VAL A 533 5.52 19.99 -24.56
CA VAL A 533 6.82 19.67 -25.19
C VAL A 533 7.85 20.77 -24.92
N LYS A 534 9.04 20.38 -24.43
CA LYS A 534 10.15 21.30 -24.13
C LYS A 534 11.39 20.89 -24.92
N LEU A 535 11.99 21.84 -25.65
CA LEU A 535 13.25 21.62 -26.35
C LEU A 535 14.40 21.50 -25.35
N VAL A 536 15.19 20.44 -25.46
CA VAL A 536 16.39 20.19 -24.65
C VAL A 536 17.60 20.03 -25.55
N LYS A 537 18.73 20.61 -25.16
CA LYS A 537 19.97 20.57 -25.94
C LYS A 537 20.66 19.23 -25.69
N VAL A 538 20.63 18.34 -26.69
CA VAL A 538 21.33 17.05 -26.65
C VAL A 538 22.72 17.23 -27.25
N ALA A 539 23.75 16.58 -26.69
CA ALA A 539 25.11 16.64 -27.23
C ALA A 539 25.13 16.03 -28.64
N ALA A 540 25.87 16.67 -29.55
CA ALA A 540 26.01 16.26 -30.94
C ALA A 540 26.74 14.92 -31.09
#